data_AF-A0A3A4UR00-F1
#
_entry.id   AF-A0A3A4UR00-F1
#
_cell.length_a   1.000
_cell.length_b   1.000
_cell.length_c   1.000
_cell.angle_alpha   90.00
_cell.angle_beta   90.00
_cell.angle_gamma   90.00
#
_symmetry.space_group_name_H-M   'P 1'
#
loop_
_entity.id
_entity.type
_entity.pdbx_description
1 polymer ?
#
loop_
_entity_poly.entity_id
_entity_poly.type
_entity_poly.pdbx_seq_one_letter_code
_entity_poly.pdbx_strand_id
1 'polypeptide(L)'
;MESDRLILSLSGLITIITIIALGNPTITGYVPTVTHSQNLDIEVTQSQRFTLTGPSGNLNLSSLSISGQTYGAGPVRIYLTDGETRLLVYTNLRKTQSPMKHITGLAVSDLLFEPNTSLEERIDIPDGYMAQAGNFDTACMETCLLDARLQNKPQLYLDILIDSATLHLTEITFTTE
;
A
#
# COMPACT_ATOMS: atom_id res chain seq x y z
N MET A 1 28.44 -59.02 14.80
CA MET A 1 27.56 -59.01 13.60
C MET A 1 26.16 -58.45 13.89
N GLU A 2 25.47 -58.85 14.97
CA GLU A 2 24.22 -58.18 15.40
C GLU A 2 24.47 -56.77 15.97
N SER A 3 25.53 -56.62 16.77
CA SER A 3 25.97 -55.33 17.34
C SER A 3 26.26 -54.27 16.28
N ASP A 4 26.93 -54.66 15.19
CA ASP A 4 27.37 -53.73 14.15
C ASP A 4 26.18 -53.23 13.31
N ARG A 5 25.17 -54.09 13.13
CA ARG A 5 23.90 -53.72 12.47
C ARG A 5 23.07 -52.75 13.31
N LEU A 6 23.09 -52.91 14.63
CA LEU A 6 22.40 -52.04 15.59
C LEU A 6 23.04 -50.65 15.64
N ILE A 7 24.37 -50.58 15.58
CA ILE A 7 25.10 -49.30 15.58
C ILE A 7 24.84 -48.55 14.27
N LEU A 8 24.86 -49.24 13.13
CA LEU A 8 24.58 -48.66 11.81
C LEU A 8 23.15 -48.12 11.68
N SER A 9 22.15 -48.85 12.20
CA SER A 9 20.76 -48.40 12.17
C SER A 9 20.54 -47.19 13.08
N LEU A 10 21.17 -47.17 14.26
CA LEU A 10 21.07 -46.07 15.20
C LEU A 10 21.77 -44.81 14.67
N SER A 11 22.95 -44.95 14.06
CA SER A 11 23.65 -43.82 13.42
C SER A 11 22.88 -43.25 12.23
N GLY A 12 22.24 -44.11 11.43
CA GLY A 12 21.38 -43.67 10.32
C GLY A 12 20.18 -42.87 10.81
N LEU A 13 19.50 -43.35 11.85
CA LEU A 13 18.34 -42.70 12.44
C LEU A 13 18.69 -41.31 13.03
N ILE A 14 19.79 -41.24 13.79
CA ILE A 14 20.27 -39.97 14.37
C ILE A 14 20.60 -38.97 13.26
N THR A 15 21.21 -39.42 12.16
CA THR A 15 21.56 -38.55 11.03
C THR A 15 20.30 -37.97 10.37
N ILE A 16 19.27 -38.79 10.15
CA ILE A 16 18.00 -38.34 9.55
C ILE A 16 17.29 -37.31 10.45
N ILE A 17 17.23 -37.57 11.76
CA ILE A 17 16.60 -36.64 12.72
C ILE A 17 17.35 -35.31 12.75
N THR A 18 18.68 -35.34 12.66
CA THR A 18 19.51 -34.12 12.66
C THR A 18 19.30 -33.30 11.39
N ILE A 19 19.11 -33.95 10.22
CA ILE A 19 18.78 -33.27 8.96
C ILE A 19 17.41 -32.59 9.02
N ILE A 20 16.41 -33.24 9.61
CA ILE A 20 15.06 -32.67 9.76
C ILE A 20 15.04 -31.51 10.76
N ALA A 21 15.80 -31.61 11.86
CA ALA A 21 15.86 -30.58 12.88
C ALA A 21 16.69 -29.34 12.47
N LEU A 22 17.73 -29.52 11.65
CA LEU A 22 18.55 -28.41 11.14
C LEU A 22 18.05 -27.85 9.81
N GLY A 23 17.37 -28.65 9.01
CA GLY A 23 16.73 -28.21 7.78
C GLY A 23 15.44 -27.50 8.12
N ASN A 24 15.51 -26.22 8.51
CA ASN A 24 14.35 -25.35 8.68
C ASN A 24 13.44 -25.49 7.46
N PRO A 25 12.33 -26.26 7.52
CA PRO A 25 11.47 -26.41 6.37
C PRO A 25 10.74 -25.07 6.25
N THR A 26 11.16 -24.23 5.31
CA THR A 26 10.39 -23.07 4.90
C THR A 26 9.07 -23.59 4.32
N ILE A 27 8.03 -23.61 5.14
CA ILE A 27 6.66 -23.84 4.70
C ILE A 27 6.28 -22.61 3.86
N THR A 28 6.51 -22.68 2.56
CA THR A 28 5.98 -21.70 1.61
C THR A 28 4.50 -22.03 1.40
N GLY A 29 3.67 -21.60 2.35
CA GLY A 29 2.22 -21.66 2.20
C GLY A 29 1.78 -20.74 1.07
N TYR A 30 1.09 -21.27 0.07
CA TYR A 30 0.42 -20.47 -0.95
C TYR A 30 -0.77 -19.78 -0.30
N VAL A 31 -0.75 -18.45 -0.21
CA VAL A 31 -1.92 -17.64 0.18
C VAL A 31 -2.62 -17.26 -1.11
N PRO A 32 -3.82 -17.80 -1.42
CA PRO A 32 -4.56 -17.40 -2.60
C PRO A 32 -5.02 -15.95 -2.43
N THR A 33 -4.52 -15.05 -3.27
CA THR A 33 -4.95 -13.65 -3.30
C THR A 33 -5.71 -13.36 -4.60
N VAL A 34 -6.80 -12.61 -4.53
CA VAL A 34 -7.53 -12.17 -5.73
C VAL A 34 -7.17 -10.73 -6.05
N THR A 35 -6.51 -10.51 -7.18
CA THR A 35 -6.20 -9.16 -7.68
C THR A 35 -7.34 -8.64 -8.53
N HIS A 36 -7.79 -7.44 -8.22
CA HIS A 36 -8.77 -6.67 -8.95
C HIS A 36 -8.09 -5.44 -9.53
N SER A 37 -8.38 -5.14 -10.81
CA SER A 37 -8.01 -3.86 -11.41
C SER A 37 -9.24 -3.19 -11.96
N GLN A 38 -9.32 -1.88 -11.77
CA GLN A 38 -10.39 -1.05 -12.30
C GLN A 38 -9.77 0.15 -13.01
N ASN A 39 -10.09 0.27 -14.29
CA ASN A 39 -9.86 1.50 -15.05
C ASN A 39 -10.90 2.52 -14.60
N LEU A 40 -10.43 3.63 -14.04
CA LEU A 40 -11.27 4.69 -13.52
C LEU A 40 -11.45 5.80 -14.56
N ASP A 41 -10.35 6.20 -15.22
CA ASP A 41 -10.32 7.31 -16.18
C ASP A 41 -11.07 8.56 -15.66
N ILE A 42 -10.70 9.02 -14.46
CA ILE A 42 -11.39 10.11 -13.75
C ILE A 42 -10.47 11.33 -13.68
N GLU A 43 -11.01 12.50 -14.02
CA GLU A 43 -10.39 13.79 -13.77
C GLU A 43 -10.89 14.38 -12.44
N VAL A 44 -9.95 14.84 -11.61
CA VAL A 44 -10.20 15.41 -10.29
C VAL A 44 -9.56 16.80 -10.25
N THR A 45 -10.39 17.82 -10.13
CA THR A 45 -9.98 19.24 -10.09
C THR A 45 -10.21 19.88 -8.73
N GLN A 46 -10.89 19.17 -7.82
CA GLN A 46 -11.21 19.61 -6.47
C GLN A 46 -11.05 18.44 -5.51
N SER A 47 -10.76 18.73 -4.24
CA SER A 47 -10.66 17.70 -3.21
C SER A 47 -11.96 16.92 -3.07
N GLN A 48 -11.88 15.59 -3.11
CA GLN A 48 -13.06 14.72 -3.10
C GLN A 48 -12.77 13.36 -2.48
N ARG A 49 -13.82 12.74 -1.97
CA ARG A 49 -13.79 11.41 -1.36
C ARG A 49 -14.49 10.41 -2.28
N PHE A 50 -13.83 9.28 -2.56
CA PHE A 50 -14.45 8.14 -3.23
C PHE A 50 -14.67 7.00 -2.25
N THR A 51 -15.79 6.31 -2.37
CA THR A 51 -16.03 5.07 -1.62
C THR A 51 -15.45 3.91 -2.41
N LEU A 52 -14.65 3.07 -1.74
CA LEU A 52 -14.21 1.80 -2.26
C LEU A 52 -15.19 0.73 -1.78
N THR A 53 -15.79 -0.02 -2.70
CA THR A 53 -16.72 -1.12 -2.38
C THR A 53 -16.26 -2.41 -3.02
N GLY A 54 -16.16 -3.47 -2.21
CA GLY A 54 -15.83 -4.82 -2.67
C GLY A 54 -17.07 -5.55 -3.20
N PRO A 55 -16.90 -6.61 -3.99
CA PRO A 55 -18.01 -7.39 -4.56
C PRO A 55 -18.96 -7.97 -3.49
N SER A 56 -18.43 -8.28 -2.31
CA SER A 56 -19.13 -8.89 -1.17
C SER A 56 -19.46 -7.90 -0.04
N GLY A 57 -19.24 -6.60 -0.25
CA GLY A 57 -19.52 -5.55 0.74
C GLY A 57 -18.42 -5.34 1.79
N ASN A 58 -17.54 -6.32 2.05
CA ASN A 58 -16.34 -6.14 2.86
C ASN A 58 -15.09 -6.10 1.98
N LEU A 59 -14.22 -5.10 2.18
CA LEU A 59 -12.95 -4.94 1.47
C LEU A 59 -11.80 -5.31 2.41
N ASN A 60 -11.37 -6.56 2.38
CA ASN A 60 -10.11 -6.98 3.00
C ASN A 60 -8.98 -6.72 2.01
N LEU A 61 -8.51 -5.48 1.95
CA LEU A 61 -7.42 -5.10 1.06
C LEU A 61 -6.09 -5.60 1.62
N SER A 62 -5.33 -6.35 0.83
CA SER A 62 -3.93 -6.73 1.12
C SER A 62 -2.93 -5.83 0.40
N SER A 63 -3.27 -5.32 -0.78
CA SER A 63 -2.47 -4.32 -1.51
C SER A 63 -3.35 -3.25 -2.16
N LEU A 64 -2.83 -2.02 -2.29
CA LEU A 64 -3.42 -0.96 -3.10
C LEU A 64 -2.33 -0.23 -3.88
N SER A 65 -2.57 -0.01 -5.17
CA SER A 65 -1.74 0.83 -6.03
C SER A 65 -2.60 1.68 -6.94
N ILE A 66 -2.10 2.87 -7.27
CA ILE A 66 -2.78 3.83 -8.13
C ILE A 66 -1.85 4.34 -9.21
N SER A 67 -2.41 4.58 -10.39
CA SER A 67 -1.71 5.15 -11.53
C SER A 67 -2.47 6.33 -12.10
N GLY A 68 -1.73 7.33 -12.59
CA GLY A 68 -2.32 8.55 -13.11
C GLY A 68 -1.31 9.63 -13.45
N GLN A 69 -1.82 10.85 -13.62
CA GLN A 69 -1.05 12.01 -13.99
C GLN A 69 -1.49 13.24 -13.20
N THR A 70 -0.54 14.02 -12.72
CA THR A 70 -0.80 15.32 -12.09
C THR A 70 -0.39 16.45 -13.02
N TYR A 71 -1.21 17.49 -13.07
CA TYR A 71 -1.02 18.71 -13.85
C TYR A 71 -1.15 19.95 -12.94
N GLY A 72 -0.49 21.04 -13.32
CA GLY A 72 -0.51 22.29 -12.55
C GLY A 72 0.63 22.41 -11.53
N ALA A 73 0.65 23.53 -10.81
CA ALA A 73 1.71 23.89 -9.86
C ALA A 73 1.35 23.60 -8.39
N GLY A 74 0.16 23.05 -8.16
CA GLY A 74 -0.36 22.83 -6.83
C GLY A 74 -0.18 21.41 -6.30
N PRO A 75 -0.28 21.23 -4.97
CA PRO A 75 -0.11 19.94 -4.33
C PRO A 75 -1.29 19.00 -4.57
N VAL A 76 -0.96 17.70 -4.66
CA VAL A 76 -1.91 16.58 -4.68
C VAL A 76 -1.49 15.59 -3.61
N ARG A 77 -2.46 15.11 -2.83
CA ARG A 77 -2.29 13.99 -1.90
C ARG A 77 -3.46 13.03 -2.03
N ILE A 78 -3.18 11.74 -1.99
CA ILE A 78 -4.19 10.68 -2.05
C ILE A 78 -4.02 9.82 -0.81
N TYR A 79 -5.09 9.68 -0.04
CA TYR A 79 -5.12 8.88 1.17
C TYR A 79 -6.11 7.74 1.04
N LEU A 80 -5.77 6.60 1.63
CA LEU A 80 -6.71 5.53 1.93
C LEU A 80 -7.18 5.70 3.38
N THR A 81 -8.49 5.67 3.63
CA THR A 81 -9.03 5.87 4.98
C THR A 81 -10.24 4.99 5.26
N ASP A 82 -10.40 4.58 6.52
CA ASP A 82 -11.60 3.94 7.04
C ASP A 82 -12.55 4.93 7.75
N GLY A 83 -12.24 6.23 7.68
CA GLY A 83 -12.93 7.29 8.40
C GLY A 83 -12.31 7.64 9.76
N GLU A 84 -11.39 6.84 10.28
CA GLU A 84 -10.66 7.13 11.54
C GLU A 84 -9.16 7.25 11.28
N THR A 85 -8.61 6.33 10.50
CA THR A 85 -7.20 6.23 10.14
C THR A 85 -7.02 6.67 8.68
N ARG A 86 -5.98 7.46 8.39
CA ARG A 86 -5.59 7.86 7.02
C ARG A 86 -4.18 7.37 6.72
N LEU A 87 -4.01 6.71 5.57
CA LEU A 87 -2.73 6.22 5.05
C LEU A 87 -2.40 6.97 3.76
N LEU A 88 -1.19 7.55 3.64
CA LEU A 88 -0.80 8.28 2.44
C LEU A 88 -0.43 7.28 1.33
N VAL A 89 -1.22 7.28 0.25
CA VAL A 89 -1.00 6.43 -0.93
C VAL A 89 -0.08 7.13 -1.93
N TYR A 90 -0.27 8.44 -2.13
CA TYR A 90 0.49 9.23 -3.10
C TYR A 90 0.56 10.71 -2.72
N THR A 91 1.69 11.36 -3.03
CA THR A 91 1.79 12.82 -3.13
C THR A 91 2.71 13.24 -4.28
N ASN A 92 2.41 14.37 -4.90
CA ASN A 92 3.27 15.00 -5.91
C ASN A 92 4.29 15.98 -5.29
N LEU A 93 4.30 16.16 -3.97
CA LEU A 93 5.26 17.04 -3.28
C LEU A 93 6.65 16.43 -3.29
N ARG A 94 7.67 17.26 -3.54
CA ARG A 94 9.07 16.85 -3.53
C ARG A 94 9.94 17.86 -2.82
N LYS A 95 10.96 17.37 -2.12
CA LYS A 95 11.94 18.21 -1.47
C LYS A 95 12.83 18.89 -2.51
N THR A 96 12.88 20.22 -2.47
CA THR A 96 13.70 21.08 -3.32
C THR A 96 15.18 20.66 -3.19
N GLN A 97 15.89 20.56 -4.33
CA GLN A 97 17.29 20.10 -4.42
C GLN A 97 17.55 18.63 -4.05
N SER A 98 16.51 17.82 -3.80
CA SER A 98 16.70 16.38 -3.66
C SER A 98 16.84 15.74 -5.06
N PRO A 99 17.89 14.94 -5.32
CA PRO A 99 17.98 14.15 -6.55
C PRO A 99 16.94 13.01 -6.60
N MET A 100 16.16 12.84 -5.53
CA MET A 100 15.17 11.80 -5.39
C MET A 100 14.00 12.07 -6.36
N LYS A 101 14.02 11.34 -7.49
CA LYS A 101 13.04 11.46 -8.57
C LYS A 101 11.69 10.83 -8.27
N HIS A 102 11.55 10.10 -7.17
CA HIS A 102 10.29 9.50 -6.73
C HIS A 102 10.34 9.40 -5.21
N ILE A 103 9.29 9.86 -4.52
CA ILE A 103 9.08 9.49 -3.11
C ILE A 103 8.33 8.16 -3.16
N THR A 104 9.06 7.08 -2.98
CA THR A 104 8.53 5.74 -2.75
C THR A 104 8.91 5.37 -1.33
N GLY A 105 7.95 5.01 -0.48
CA GLY A 105 8.29 4.37 0.79
C GLY A 105 8.96 5.27 1.81
N LEU A 106 8.24 6.22 2.42
CA LEU A 106 8.65 6.74 3.74
C LEU A 106 7.40 6.88 4.59
N ALA A 107 7.18 5.83 5.40
CA ALA A 107 6.20 5.85 6.47
C ALA A 107 6.49 7.04 7.37
N VAL A 108 5.55 7.99 7.43
CA VAL A 108 5.49 8.92 8.54
C VAL A 108 4.39 8.38 9.44
N SER A 109 4.76 7.43 10.31
CA SER A 109 3.98 7.18 11.50
C SER A 109 3.89 8.50 12.27
N ASP A 110 2.65 8.92 12.58
CA ASP A 110 2.28 10.11 13.36
C ASP A 110 1.87 11.34 12.55
N LEU A 111 0.69 11.27 11.94
CA LEU A 111 -0.12 12.45 11.65
C LEU A 111 -1.60 12.14 11.96
N LEU A 112 -2.06 12.59 13.15
CA LEU A 112 -3.46 12.56 13.59
C LEU A 112 -4.26 13.66 12.90
N PHE A 113 -5.31 13.29 12.15
CA PHE A 113 -6.27 14.25 11.58
C PHE A 113 -7.68 13.66 11.54
N GLU A 114 -8.65 14.38 12.12
CA GLU A 114 -10.08 14.01 12.19
C GLU A 114 -10.85 14.40 10.90
N PRO A 115 -11.77 13.58 10.35
CA PRO A 115 -12.48 13.88 9.11
C PRO A 115 -13.99 14.19 9.26
N ASN A 116 -14.58 15.00 8.35
CA ASN A 116 -15.95 14.76 7.83
C ASN A 116 -16.37 15.63 6.62
N THR A 117 -16.74 14.99 5.49
CA THR A 117 -17.41 15.55 4.28
C THR A 117 -16.69 16.69 3.53
N SER A 118 -16.98 16.91 2.23
CA SER A 118 -16.33 17.89 1.31
C SER A 118 -15.03 18.46 1.86
N LEU A 119 -13.90 17.89 1.44
CA LEU A 119 -12.60 18.26 1.99
C LEU A 119 -12.24 19.68 1.51
N GLU A 120 -12.78 20.71 2.18
CA GLU A 120 -12.30 22.09 2.12
C GLU A 120 -10.94 22.21 2.86
N GLU A 121 -10.11 21.18 2.73
CA GLU A 121 -8.81 21.05 3.35
C GLU A 121 -7.80 21.66 2.37
N ARG A 122 -7.15 22.73 2.81
CA ARG A 122 -6.02 23.31 2.08
C ARG A 122 -4.76 22.52 2.37
N ILE A 123 -3.97 22.30 1.33
CA ILE A 123 -2.69 21.62 1.45
C ILE A 123 -1.60 22.68 1.45
N ASP A 124 -1.01 22.94 2.60
CA ASP A 124 0.18 23.76 2.66
C ASP A 124 1.39 22.98 2.11
N ILE A 125 2.19 23.65 1.28
CA ILE A 125 3.47 23.14 0.82
C ILE A 125 4.51 23.45 1.91
N PRO A 126 5.11 22.44 2.57
CA PRO A 126 6.11 22.69 3.60
C PRO A 126 7.35 23.39 3.04
N ASP A 127 8.05 24.13 3.90
CA ASP A 127 9.30 24.79 3.51
C ASP A 127 10.30 23.80 2.91
N GLY A 128 10.88 24.17 1.77
CA GLY A 128 11.81 23.33 1.04
C GLY A 128 11.16 22.19 0.27
N TYR A 129 9.84 22.20 0.06
CA TYR A 129 9.14 21.32 -0.87
C TYR A 129 8.53 22.11 -2.05
N MET A 130 8.27 21.41 -3.15
CA MET A 130 7.54 21.92 -4.31
C MET A 130 6.65 20.83 -4.89
N ALA A 131 5.49 21.21 -5.40
CA ALA A 131 4.64 20.29 -6.16
C ALA A 131 5.25 20.04 -7.54
N GLN A 132 5.33 18.78 -7.93
CA GLN A 132 5.84 18.37 -9.23
C GLN A 132 4.75 17.66 -10.04
N ALA A 133 4.33 18.29 -11.15
CA ALA A 133 3.49 17.67 -12.16
C ALA A 133 4.22 16.49 -12.85
N GLY A 134 3.45 15.52 -13.32
CA GLY A 134 3.96 14.38 -14.07
C GLY A 134 3.15 13.10 -13.86
N ASN A 135 3.60 12.05 -14.54
CA ASN A 135 3.01 10.73 -14.46
C ASN A 135 3.50 10.00 -13.22
N PHE A 136 2.61 9.20 -12.64
CA PHE A 136 2.93 8.22 -11.62
C PHE A 136 2.28 6.90 -12.00
N ASP A 137 3.04 5.82 -11.89
CA ASP A 137 2.58 4.48 -12.24
C ASP A 137 2.83 3.55 -11.08
N THR A 138 1.84 2.75 -10.72
CA THR A 138 1.87 1.80 -9.59
C THR A 138 2.35 2.44 -8.29
N ALA A 139 1.94 3.70 -8.03
CA ALA A 139 2.39 4.41 -6.86
C ALA A 139 1.80 3.77 -5.59
N CYS A 140 2.69 3.42 -4.66
CA CYS A 140 2.35 2.97 -3.32
C CYS A 140 3.39 3.54 -2.35
N MET A 141 3.04 4.60 -1.62
CA MET A 141 4.01 5.36 -0.83
C MET A 141 4.29 4.79 0.56
N GLU A 142 3.35 4.14 1.23
CA GLU A 142 3.56 3.64 2.60
C GLU A 142 3.66 2.12 2.66
N THR A 143 2.73 1.36 2.05
CA THR A 143 2.80 -0.10 2.07
C THR A 143 2.01 -0.76 0.94
N CYS A 144 2.68 -1.57 0.10
CA CYS A 144 2.00 -2.56 -0.74
C CYS A 144 1.37 -3.70 0.09
N LEU A 145 1.66 -3.73 1.40
CA LEU A 145 1.15 -4.65 2.40
C LEU A 145 0.30 -3.86 3.39
N LEU A 146 -1.01 -3.80 3.17
CA LEU A 146 -1.90 -3.00 4.01
C LEU A 146 -1.72 -3.30 5.50
N ASP A 147 -1.69 -2.24 6.30
CA ASP A 147 -1.77 -2.30 7.74
C ASP A 147 -2.95 -3.18 8.18
N ALA A 148 -2.72 -4.14 9.08
CA ALA A 148 -3.74 -5.04 9.61
C ALA A 148 -4.95 -4.29 10.20
N ARG A 149 -4.79 -3.02 10.60
CA ARG A 149 -5.88 -2.15 11.06
C ARG A 149 -6.91 -1.84 9.97
N LEU A 150 -6.49 -1.84 8.69
CA LEU A 150 -7.34 -1.56 7.53
C LEU A 150 -7.88 -2.84 6.85
N GLN A 151 -7.34 -4.02 7.19
CA GLN A 151 -7.68 -5.32 6.58
C GLN A 151 -9.10 -5.81 6.89
N ASN A 152 -9.82 -5.26 7.86
CA ASN A 152 -11.16 -5.75 8.23
C ASN A 152 -12.17 -4.63 8.43
N LYS A 153 -12.14 -3.64 7.54
CA LYS A 153 -13.07 -2.52 7.60
C LYS A 153 -14.22 -2.73 6.61
N PRO A 154 -15.48 -2.51 7.04
CA PRO A 154 -16.65 -2.71 6.18
C PRO A 154 -16.70 -1.68 5.05
N GLN A 155 -16.01 -0.55 5.20
CA GLN A 155 -15.95 0.50 4.21
C GLN A 155 -14.59 1.18 4.25
N LEU A 156 -14.03 1.41 3.06
CA LEU A 156 -12.81 2.18 2.85
C LEU A 156 -13.10 3.31 1.87
N TYR A 157 -12.33 4.38 1.99
CA TYR A 157 -12.46 5.56 1.15
C TYR A 157 -11.10 5.97 0.59
N LEU A 158 -11.12 6.51 -0.61
CA LEU A 158 -9.98 7.19 -1.22
C LEU A 158 -10.23 8.70 -1.13
N ASP A 159 -9.51 9.36 -0.21
CA ASP A 159 -9.55 10.81 -0.04
C ASP A 159 -8.49 11.44 -0.95
N ILE A 160 -8.93 12.19 -1.95
CA ILE A 160 -8.05 12.94 -2.84
C ILE A 160 -8.12 14.40 -2.42
N LEU A 161 -6.99 14.93 -1.96
CA LEU A 161 -6.81 16.35 -1.67
C LEU A 161 -6.06 17.02 -2.81
N ILE A 162 -6.61 18.11 -3.33
CA ILE A 162 -6.02 18.91 -4.41
C ILE A 162 -6.16 20.39 -4.07
N ASP A 163 -5.06 21.13 -4.20
CA ASP A 163 -5.09 22.58 -4.26
C ASP A 163 -4.40 23.03 -5.54
N SER A 164 -5.06 23.84 -6.37
CA SER A 164 -4.47 24.50 -7.54
C SER A 164 -3.73 23.56 -8.53
N ALA A 165 -4.23 22.33 -8.66
CA ALA A 165 -3.75 21.29 -9.58
C ALA A 165 -4.91 20.49 -10.18
N THR A 166 -4.60 19.62 -11.13
CA THR A 166 -5.54 18.64 -11.71
C THR A 166 -4.91 17.28 -11.63
N LEU A 167 -5.66 16.28 -11.16
CA LEU A 167 -5.27 14.89 -11.12
C LEU A 167 -6.12 14.11 -12.12
N HIS A 168 -5.47 13.40 -13.03
CA HIS A 168 -6.11 12.37 -13.85
C HIS A 168 -5.75 11.00 -13.28
N LEU A 169 -6.73 10.31 -12.71
CA LEU A 169 -6.57 8.99 -12.13
C LEU A 169 -6.97 7.94 -13.17
N THR A 170 -6.00 7.15 -13.62
CA THR A 170 -6.19 6.21 -14.73
C THR A 170 -6.67 4.86 -14.23
N GLU A 171 -5.96 4.29 -13.25
CA GLU A 171 -6.18 2.92 -12.78
C GLU A 171 -6.01 2.83 -11.27
N ILE A 172 -6.85 1.99 -10.66
CA ILE A 172 -6.68 1.50 -9.30
C ILE A 172 -6.56 -0.02 -9.36
N THR A 173 -5.47 -0.55 -8.79
CA THR A 173 -5.26 -1.98 -8.68
C THR A 173 -5.16 -2.34 -7.21
N PHE A 174 -5.96 -3.31 -6.78
CA PHE A 174 -6.01 -3.75 -5.40
C PHE A 174 -6.14 -5.26 -5.31
N THR A 175 -5.66 -5.82 -4.22
CA THR A 175 -5.72 -7.27 -3.98
C THR A 175 -6.51 -7.52 -2.71
N THR A 176 -7.33 -8.57 -2.71
CA THR A 176 -8.09 -9.00 -1.55
C THR A 176 -7.74 -10.41 -1.11
N GLU A 177 -7.79 -10.64 0.20
CA GLU A 177 -7.63 -11.95 0.87
C GLU A 177 -8.95 -12.45 1.48
#